data_AF-A0A7S3FCE6-F1
#
_entry.id   AF-A0A7S3FCE6-F1
#
_cell.length_a   1.000
_cell.length_b   1.000
_cell.length_c   1.000
_cell.angle_alpha   90.00
_cell.angle_beta   90.00
_cell.angle_gamma   90.00
#
_symmetry.space_group_name_H-M   'P 1'
#
loop_
_entity.id
_entity.type
_entity.pdbx_description
1 polymer ?
#
loop_
_entity_poly.entity_id
_entity_poly.type
_entity_poly.pdbx_seq_one_letter_code
_entity_poly.pdbx_strand_id
1 'polypeptide(L)'
;IVEGYKDTRVCVVKIDTQGHELAVMMGLQSTISKHRPVVLFEYDPRFGPLVNKTVPWMAGLSYDCAVPGVGKDCSVCNVLCMPRASMWDARLNVTFDGIMEGVTGKKGVRVGKRSGLGPKQHAK
;
A
#
# COMPACT_ATOMS: atom_id res chain seq x y z
N ILE A 1 20.87 -2.40 20.58
CA ILE A 1 19.86 -1.43 20.10
C ILE A 1 20.59 -0.10 19.98
N VAL A 2 20.62 0.52 18.80
CA VAL A 2 21.37 1.77 18.58
C VAL A 2 20.65 2.90 19.34
N GLU A 3 21.31 3.46 20.36
CA GLU A 3 20.80 4.58 21.16
C GLU A 3 20.77 5.85 20.29
N GLY A 4 19.57 6.28 19.87
CA GLY A 4 19.38 7.48 19.07
C GLY A 4 18.09 7.52 18.25
N TYR A 5 17.48 6.36 17.97
CA TYR A 5 16.29 6.24 17.12
C TYR A 5 14.96 6.16 17.88
N LYS A 6 14.94 6.40 19.20
CA LYS A 6 13.77 6.11 20.06
C LYS A 6 12.47 6.83 19.65
N ASP A 7 12.56 7.93 18.91
CA ASP A 7 11.39 8.71 18.46
C ASP A 7 11.31 8.93 16.94
N THR A 8 12.14 8.28 16.14
CA THR A 8 12.04 8.45 14.69
C THR A 8 10.79 7.73 14.16
N ARG A 9 9.91 8.47 13.50
CA ARG A 9 8.71 7.90 12.87
C ARG A 9 9.12 6.97 11.73
N VAL A 10 8.63 5.72 11.76
CA VAL A 10 8.74 4.79 10.63
C VAL A 10 7.71 5.17 9.58
N CYS A 11 8.16 5.59 8.39
CA CYS A 11 7.27 6.00 7.31
C CYS A 11 6.98 4.86 6.31
N VAL A 12 7.93 3.95 6.12
CA VAL A 12 7.84 2.85 5.15
C VAL A 12 8.49 1.60 5.73
N VAL A 13 7.91 0.43 5.44
CA VAL A 13 8.48 -0.89 5.73
C VAL A 13 8.48 -1.70 4.43
N LYS A 14 9.63 -2.23 4.03
CA LYS A 14 9.73 -3.24 2.97
C LYS A 14 10.00 -4.61 3.61
N ILE A 15 9.22 -5.62 3.24
CA ILE A 15 9.34 -7.00 3.72
C ILE A 15 9.59 -7.92 2.52
N ASP A 16 10.68 -8.68 2.57
CA ASP A 16 11.11 -9.60 1.52
C ASP A 16 11.61 -10.86 2.22
N THR A 17 10.70 -11.82 2.42
CA THR A 17 10.93 -12.94 3.34
C THR A 17 10.52 -14.29 2.77
N GLN A 18 10.37 -14.37 1.43
CA GLN A 18 10.15 -15.59 0.66
C GLN A 18 9.09 -16.53 1.29
N GLY A 19 7.94 -15.98 1.69
CA GLY A 19 6.81 -16.74 2.24
C GLY A 19 6.55 -16.56 3.74
N HIS A 20 7.44 -15.87 4.46
CA HIS A 20 7.30 -15.61 5.89
C HIS A 20 6.72 -14.21 6.23
N GLU A 21 6.10 -13.55 5.26
CA GLU A 21 5.69 -12.15 5.36
C GLU A 21 4.71 -11.93 6.52
N LEU A 22 3.73 -12.82 6.67
CA LEU A 22 2.74 -12.71 7.74
C LEU A 22 3.37 -12.81 9.14
N ALA A 23 4.33 -13.73 9.34
CA ALA A 23 5.00 -13.88 10.62
C ALA A 23 5.82 -12.64 10.97
N VAL A 24 6.53 -12.07 9.99
CA VAL A 24 7.28 -10.82 10.15
C VAL A 24 6.34 -9.66 10.45
N MET A 25 5.22 -9.55 9.73
CA MET A 25 4.22 -8.52 9.97
C MET A 25 3.60 -8.60 11.37
N MET A 26 3.30 -9.80 11.86
CA MET A 26 2.81 -10.01 13.23
C MET A 26 3.87 -9.58 14.26
N GLY A 27 5.15 -9.89 14.04
CA GLY A 27 6.24 -9.38 14.87
C GLY A 27 6.37 -7.86 14.85
N LEU A 28 6.00 -7.22 13.73
CA LEU A 28 5.99 -5.76 13.55
C LEU A 28 4.67 -5.10 13.96
N GLN A 29 3.68 -5.83 14.49
CA GLN A 29 2.33 -5.31 14.73
C GLN A 29 2.30 -4.02 15.55
N SER A 30 3.10 -3.94 16.63
CA SER A 30 3.19 -2.74 17.47
C SER A 30 3.72 -1.54 16.68
N THR A 31 4.73 -1.75 15.82
CA THR A 31 5.31 -0.72 14.95
C THR A 31 4.33 -0.27 13.88
N ILE A 32 3.68 -1.21 13.20
CA ILE A 32 2.67 -0.95 12.16
C ILE A 32 1.48 -0.18 12.74
N SER A 33 1.05 -0.53 13.96
CA SER A 33 -0.06 0.13 14.64
C SER A 33 0.31 1.54 15.09
N LYS A 34 1.50 1.71 15.70
CA LYS A 34 1.97 3.00 16.22
C LYS A 34 2.28 3.99 15.11
N HIS A 35 3.04 3.58 14.10
CA HIS A 35 3.61 4.51 13.10
C HIS A 35 2.79 4.64 11.83
N ARG A 36 1.88 3.68 11.59
CA ARG A 36 1.05 3.61 10.37
C ARG A 36 1.89 3.76 9.09
N PRO A 37 3.00 3.01 8.91
CA PRO A 37 3.86 3.17 7.74
C PRO A 37 3.18 2.63 6.48
N VAL A 38 3.64 3.06 5.30
CA VAL A 38 3.38 2.31 4.06
C VAL A 38 4.11 0.96 4.14
N VAL A 39 3.45 -0.12 3.75
CA VAL A 39 4.04 -1.47 3.78
C VAL A 39 4.13 -2.01 2.35
N LEU A 40 5.34 -2.39 1.93
CA LEU A 40 5.61 -3.08 0.67
C LEU A 40 6.07 -4.49 0.98
N PHE A 41 5.49 -5.51 0.36
CA PHE A 41 5.95 -6.88 0.50
C PHE A 41 5.81 -7.70 -0.77
N GLU A 42 6.64 -8.73 -0.92
CA GLU A 42 6.54 -9.67 -2.01
C GLU A 42 5.43 -10.72 -1.73
N TYR A 43 4.53 -10.88 -2.68
CA TYR A 43 3.50 -11.90 -2.70
C TYR A 43 3.87 -12.93 -3.77
N ASP A 44 4.09 -14.16 -3.34
CA ASP A 44 4.31 -15.30 -4.20
C ASP A 44 3.44 -16.47 -3.71
N PRO A 45 2.40 -16.86 -4.47
CA PRO A 45 1.48 -17.92 -4.06
C PRO A 45 2.15 -19.30 -3.96
N ARG A 46 3.36 -19.49 -4.51
CA ARG A 46 4.10 -20.76 -4.47
C ARG A 46 4.61 -21.09 -3.08
N PHE A 47 4.77 -20.10 -2.18
CA PHE A 47 5.19 -20.34 -0.79
C PHE A 47 4.07 -20.85 0.12
N GLY A 48 2.87 -21.08 -0.44
CA GLY A 48 1.79 -21.79 0.24
C GLY A 48 0.69 -20.88 0.80
N PRO A 49 -0.30 -21.47 1.49
CA PRO A 49 -1.57 -20.81 1.76
C PRO A 49 -1.50 -19.65 2.76
N LEU A 50 -0.40 -19.55 3.53
CA LEU A 50 -0.24 -18.47 4.51
C LEU A 50 -0.01 -17.12 3.85
N VAL A 51 0.61 -17.08 2.67
CA VAL A 51 0.83 -15.85 1.90
C VAL A 51 -0.49 -15.16 1.57
N ASN A 52 -1.55 -15.94 1.32
CA ASN A 52 -2.89 -15.43 1.02
C ASN A 52 -3.57 -14.76 2.22
N LYS A 53 -3.05 -14.96 3.44
CA LYS A 53 -3.59 -14.36 4.67
C LYS A 53 -2.99 -12.99 4.98
N THR A 54 -1.89 -12.62 4.33
CA THR A 54 -1.19 -11.35 4.58
C THR A 54 -2.06 -10.14 4.25
N VAL A 55 -2.72 -10.13 3.08
CA VAL A 55 -3.62 -9.03 2.68
C VAL A 55 -4.86 -8.92 3.59
N PRO A 56 -5.60 -10.02 3.88
CA PRO A 56 -6.70 -9.98 4.85
C PRO A 56 -6.27 -9.48 6.24
N TRP A 57 -5.09 -9.87 6.71
CA TRP A 57 -4.56 -9.40 8.00
C TRP A 57 -4.31 -7.88 7.98
N MET A 58 -3.69 -7.36 6.92
CA MET A 58 -3.50 -5.92 6.72
C MET A 58 -4.83 -5.16 6.66
N ALA A 59 -5.84 -5.72 5.99
CA ALA A 59 -7.18 -5.15 5.94
C ALA A 59 -7.82 -5.03 7.35
N GLY A 60 -7.60 -6.03 8.21
CA GLY A 60 -8.00 -5.99 9.62
C GLY A 60 -7.36 -4.85 10.41
N LEU A 61 -6.20 -4.35 9.98
CA LEU A 61 -5.52 -3.18 10.55
C LEU A 61 -5.92 -1.86 9.87
N SER A 62 -7.03 -1.80 9.13
CA SER A 62 -7.47 -0.63 8.37
C SER A 62 -6.42 -0.14 7.36
N TYR A 63 -5.77 -1.06 6.65
CA TYR A 63 -5.01 -0.77 5.44
C TYR A 63 -5.84 -1.15 4.22
N ASP A 64 -5.61 -0.47 3.10
CA ASP A 64 -6.00 -0.99 1.78
C ASP A 64 -4.74 -1.32 0.99
N CYS A 65 -4.80 -2.41 0.23
CA CYS A 65 -3.64 -2.98 -0.46
C CYS A 65 -3.90 -3.05 -1.95
N ALA A 66 -2.95 -2.56 -2.73
CA ALA A 66 -2.89 -2.75 -4.17
C ALA A 66 -2.06 -4.00 -4.46
N VAL A 67 -2.71 -5.01 -5.02
CA VAL A 67 -2.07 -6.22 -5.53
C VAL A 67 -2.04 -6.09 -7.06
N PRO A 68 -0.86 -5.89 -7.69
CA PRO A 68 -0.79 -5.82 -9.13
C PRO A 68 -1.23 -7.15 -9.75
N GLY A 69 -1.98 -7.08 -10.85
CA GLY A 69 -2.28 -8.25 -11.66
C GLY A 69 -3.35 -9.21 -11.12
N VAL A 70 -4.30 -8.76 -10.28
CA VAL A 70 -5.49 -9.58 -9.95
C VAL A 70 -6.17 -10.05 -11.24
N GLY A 71 -6.18 -11.37 -11.48
CA GLY A 71 -6.72 -11.98 -12.71
C GLY A 71 -5.72 -12.22 -13.84
N LYS A 72 -4.43 -11.94 -13.63
CA LYS A 72 -3.32 -12.41 -14.46
C LYS A 72 -2.43 -13.30 -13.61
N ASP A 73 -1.74 -14.26 -14.23
CA ASP A 73 -0.80 -15.15 -13.55
C ASP A 73 0.38 -14.34 -12.98
N CYS A 74 0.20 -13.77 -11.80
CA CYS A 74 1.32 -13.18 -11.08
C CYS A 74 2.03 -14.28 -10.30
N SER A 75 3.14 -14.77 -10.86
CA SER A 75 4.01 -15.72 -10.17
C SER A 75 4.69 -15.08 -8.95
N VAL A 76 5.02 -13.79 -9.03
CA VAL A 76 5.64 -13.00 -7.96
C VAL A 76 5.26 -11.53 -8.14
N CYS A 77 4.63 -10.92 -7.13
CA CYS A 77 4.11 -9.55 -7.19
C CYS A 77 4.52 -8.74 -5.97
N ASN A 78 4.86 -7.46 -6.16
CA ASN A 78 5.01 -6.53 -5.04
C ASN A 78 3.64 -5.98 -4.64
N VAL A 79 3.21 -6.23 -3.41
CA VAL A 79 1.98 -5.69 -2.84
C VAL A 79 2.31 -4.43 -2.06
N LEU A 80 1.57 -3.37 -2.34
CA LEU A 80 1.66 -2.10 -1.64
C LEU A 80 0.41 -1.91 -0.77
N CYS A 81 0.59 -1.82 0.55
CA CYS A 81 -0.47 -1.52 1.51
C CYS A 81 -0.26 -0.14 2.12
N MET A 82 -1.33 0.65 2.16
CA MET A 82 -1.33 1.99 2.75
C MET A 82 -2.44 2.10 3.81
N PRO A 83 -2.22 2.86 4.91
CA PRO A 83 -3.26 3.12 5.89
C PRO A 83 -4.50 3.75 5.22
N ARG A 84 -5.70 3.27 5.51
CA ARG A 84 -6.96 3.79 4.93
C ARG A 84 -7.15 5.29 5.16
N ALA A 85 -6.76 5.78 6.34
CA ALA A 85 -6.79 7.22 6.67
C ALA A 85 -5.80 8.08 5.86
N SER A 86 -4.79 7.46 5.23
CA SER A 86 -3.82 8.14 4.36
C SER A 86 -4.14 8.00 2.88
N MET A 87 -5.16 7.22 2.53
CA MET A 87 -5.59 7.05 1.15
C MET A 87 -6.60 8.15 0.79
N TRP A 88 -6.32 8.85 -0.31
CA TRP A 88 -7.13 9.88 -0.97
C TRP A 88 -7.03 11.34 -0.46
N ASP A 89 -5.98 11.74 0.26
CA ASP A 89 -5.63 13.18 0.22
C ASP A 89 -5.05 13.45 -1.18
N ALA A 90 -5.88 14.03 -2.06
CA ALA A 90 -5.61 14.30 -3.48
C ALA A 90 -4.36 15.16 -3.77
N ARG A 91 -3.57 15.49 -2.75
CA ARG A 91 -2.27 16.17 -2.85
C ARG A 91 -1.14 15.21 -3.19
N LEU A 92 -1.25 13.93 -2.84
CA LEU A 92 -0.31 12.90 -3.31
C LEU A 92 -0.86 12.34 -4.63
N ASN A 93 -0.64 13.09 -5.71
CA ASN A 93 -0.88 12.64 -7.10
C ASN A 93 0.09 11.51 -7.48
N VAL A 94 0.02 10.38 -6.80
CA VAL A 94 0.59 9.13 -7.30
C VAL A 94 -0.55 8.41 -7.99
N THR A 95 -0.84 8.81 -9.22
CA THR A 95 -1.69 7.99 -10.09
C THR A 95 -0.96 6.69 -10.36
N PHE A 96 -1.57 5.58 -9.96
CA PHE A 96 -1.09 4.21 -10.20
C PHE A 96 -0.74 3.96 -11.68
N ASP A 97 -1.32 4.75 -12.59
CA ASP A 97 -1.01 4.73 -14.03
C ASP A 97 0.48 4.95 -14.32
N GLY A 98 1.19 5.78 -13.55
CA GLY A 98 2.60 6.09 -13.79
C GLY A 98 3.59 4.99 -13.41
N ILE A 99 3.21 4.05 -12.55
CA ILE A 99 4.07 2.91 -12.14
C ILE A 99 3.88 1.73 -13.10
N MET A 100 2.72 1.61 -13.75
CA MET A 100 2.44 0.53 -14.71
C MET A 100 2.88 0.85 -16.15
N GLU A 101 2.97 2.13 -16.53
CA GLU A 101 3.43 2.51 -17.88
C GLU A 101 4.90 2.14 -18.17
N GLY A 102 5.71 1.88 -17.12
CA GLY A 102 7.09 1.40 -17.30
C GLY A 102 7.21 -0.08 -17.71
N VAL A 103 6.16 -0.88 -17.58
CA VAL A 103 6.19 -2.33 -17.85
C VAL A 103 5.45 -2.70 -19.14
N THR A 104 4.51 -1.87 -19.58
CA THR A 104 3.81 -2.08 -20.85
C THR A 104 3.86 -0.79 -21.65
N GLY A 105 4.73 -0.69 -22.65
CA GLY A 105 4.86 0.47 -23.54
C GLY A 105 3.62 0.79 -24.38
N LYS A 106 2.50 1.13 -23.74
CA LYS A 106 1.26 1.58 -24.37
C LYS A 106 0.81 2.86 -23.68
N LYS A 107 0.86 3.96 -24.44
CA LYS A 107 0.28 5.25 -24.07
C LYS A 107 -1.26 5.16 -24.00
N GLY A 108 -1.85 5.75 -22.97
CA GLY A 108 -3.26 6.17 -22.94
C GLY A 108 -3.91 5.85 -21.59
N VAL A 109 -4.66 6.75 -20.94
CA VAL A 109 -5.61 7.75 -21.43
C VAL A 109 -5.72 8.89 -20.40
N ARG A 110 -5.73 10.16 -20.83
CA ARG A 110 -6.01 11.30 -19.94
C ARG A 110 -7.49 11.32 -19.56
N VAL A 111 -7.80 11.02 -18.29
CA VAL A 111 -9.13 11.28 -17.74
C VAL A 111 -9.20 12.76 -17.32
N GLY A 112 -10.15 13.48 -17.92
CA GLY A 112 -10.29 14.93 -17.81
C GLY A 112 -10.58 15.46 -16.41
N LYS A 113 -10.11 16.69 -16.17
CA LYS A 113 -10.46 17.57 -15.06
C LYS A 113 -11.97 17.53 -14.78
N ARG A 114 -12.37 17.14 -13.56
CA ARG A 114 -13.67 17.59 -13.02
C ARG A 114 -13.49 19.01 -12.51
N SER A 115 -14.10 19.94 -13.23
CA SER A 115 -14.37 21.31 -12.81
C SER A 115 -15.04 21.32 -11.44
N GLY A 116 -14.53 22.17 -10.55
CA GLY A 116 -14.97 22.28 -9.18
C GLY A 116 -16.42 22.76 -9.04
N LEU A 117 -17.06 22.28 -7.99
CA LEU A 117 -18.15 22.96 -7.31
C LEU A 117 -17.72 23.10 -5.86
N GLY A 118 -17.31 24.32 -5.51
CA GLY A 118 -16.91 24.67 -4.14
C GLY A 118 -18.11 24.71 -3.19
N PRO A 119 -17.86 24.76 -1.88
CA PRO A 119 -18.90 24.85 -0.87
C PRO A 119 -19.54 26.25 -0.90
N LYS A 120 -20.86 26.33 -1.06
CA LYS A 120 -21.60 27.58 -0.79
C LYS A 120 -21.73 27.75 0.73
N GLN A 121 -20.99 28.71 1.27
CA GLN A 121 -21.16 29.24 2.62
C GLN A 121 -22.45 30.08 2.73
N HIS A 122 -22.94 30.16 3.97
CA HIS A 122 -24.15 30.82 4.45
C HIS A 122 -24.27 32.34 4.17
N ALA A 123 -25.51 32.81 4.27
CA ALA A 123 -25.98 34.01 5.01
C ALA A 123 -26.82 35.01 4.18
N LYS A 124 -28.13 35.06 4.43
CA LYS A 124 -28.79 36.11 5.23
C LYS A 124 -30.23 35.70 5.51
#